data_AF-A0A3F2RIN1-F1
#
_entry.id   AF-A0A3F2RIN1-F1
#
_cell.length_a   1.000
_cell.length_b   1.000
_cell.length_c   1.000
_cell.angle_alpha   90.00
_cell.angle_beta   90.00
_cell.angle_gamma   90.00
#
_symmetry.space_group_name_H-M   'P 1'
#
loop_
_entity.id
_entity.type
_entity.pdbx_description
1 polymer ?
#
loop_
_entity_poly.entity_id
_entity_poly.type
_entity_poly.pdbx_seq_one_letter_code
_entity_poly.pdbx_strand_id
1 'polypeptide(L)'
;MLALRVCSQIEVQNEEDPEKVIVLSRIGRIHMQIGNLVAAEKLFDAARFYTNQFKASGGDVDAKSKVVGELEARLLLNDGLLLFAQNKLQEALSAFDSILYLQNTQAATAENADAELFLEEDLVCSAVNNYAICALYSCDVKAAVAALERMIRSNPQRFLNGVVVFNLSSLYDLLFDNATSKNRKEMMKTIAHMYDLEHIDAAAYRI
;
A
#
# COMPACT_ATOMS: atom_id res chain seq x y z
N MET A 1 -15.47 -5.60 16.72
CA MET A 1 -16.95 -5.48 16.67
C MET A 1 -17.46 -4.04 16.50
N LEU A 2 -16.84 -3.02 17.10
CA LEU A 2 -17.23 -1.61 16.90
C LEU A 2 -17.05 -1.14 15.45
N ALA A 3 -15.90 -1.44 14.83
CA ALA A 3 -15.59 -1.04 13.45
C ALA A 3 -16.65 -1.53 12.43
N LEU A 4 -17.04 -2.80 12.46
CA LEU A 4 -18.08 -3.34 11.57
C LEU A 4 -19.45 -2.67 11.78
N ARG A 5 -19.80 -2.35 13.03
CA ARG A 5 -21.06 -1.67 13.34
C ARG A 5 -21.07 -0.26 12.77
N VAL A 6 -19.95 0.44 12.87
CA VAL A 6 -19.76 1.74 12.22
C VAL A 6 -19.82 1.60 10.69
N CYS A 7 -19.11 0.63 10.10
CA CYS A 7 -19.14 0.39 8.66
C CYS A 7 -20.53 0.04 8.13
N SER A 8 -21.34 -0.72 8.88
CA SER A 8 -22.72 -1.05 8.51
C SER A 8 -23.68 0.14 8.56
N GLN A 9 -23.25 1.25 9.18
CA GLN A 9 -24.00 2.51 9.26
C GLN A 9 -23.52 3.53 8.24
N ILE A 10 -22.43 3.26 7.50
CA ILE A 10 -21.98 4.16 6.43
C ILE A 10 -22.93 3.98 5.25
N GLU A 11 -23.82 4.95 5.05
CA GLU A 11 -24.72 5.00 3.90
C GLU A 11 -23.97 5.43 2.65
N VAL A 12 -23.40 4.46 1.93
CA VAL A 12 -22.69 4.66 0.64
C VAL A 12 -23.63 5.17 -0.48
N GLN A 13 -24.93 5.27 -0.22
CA GLN A 13 -25.95 5.54 -1.23
C GLN A 13 -25.95 6.99 -1.74
N ASN A 14 -25.47 7.95 -0.94
CA ASN A 14 -25.52 9.38 -1.28
C ASN A 14 -24.18 9.94 -1.79
N GLU A 15 -23.11 9.14 -1.79
CA GLU A 15 -21.75 9.59 -2.14
C GLU A 15 -21.50 9.58 -3.66
N GLU A 16 -20.48 10.32 -4.11
CA GLU A 16 -20.02 10.24 -5.49
C GLU A 16 -19.32 8.91 -5.78
N ASP A 17 -19.32 8.45 -7.04
CA ASP A 17 -18.76 7.13 -7.39
C ASP A 17 -17.29 6.94 -6.94
N PRO A 18 -16.37 7.92 -7.04
CA PRO A 18 -15.01 7.78 -6.52
C PRO A 18 -14.96 7.54 -5.00
N GLU A 19 -15.80 8.25 -4.23
CA GLU A 19 -15.89 8.11 -2.78
C GLU A 19 -16.44 6.73 -2.39
N LYS A 20 -17.45 6.24 -3.12
CA LYS A 20 -17.97 4.88 -2.95
C LYS A 20 -16.86 3.84 -3.11
N VAL A 21 -16.01 3.98 -4.13
CA VAL A 21 -14.87 3.07 -4.36
C VAL A 21 -13.91 3.09 -3.17
N ILE A 22 -13.60 4.27 -2.62
CA ILE A 22 -12.70 4.42 -1.45
C ILE A 22 -13.31 3.72 -0.22
N VAL A 23 -14.57 4.01 0.08
CA VAL A 23 -15.27 3.45 1.26
C VAL A 23 -15.40 1.93 1.14
N LEU A 24 -15.87 1.42 0.00
CA LEU A 24 -16.02 -0.02 -0.23
C LEU A 24 -14.68 -0.76 -0.13
N SER A 25 -13.60 -0.19 -0.67
CA SER A 25 -12.26 -0.75 -0.55
C SER A 25 -11.81 -0.84 0.92
N ARG A 26 -12.03 0.22 1.70
CA ARG A 26 -11.65 0.25 3.12
C ARG A 26 -12.46 -0.75 3.94
N ILE A 27 -13.78 -0.80 3.75
CA ILE A 27 -14.65 -1.77 4.43
C ILE A 27 -14.26 -3.21 4.02
N GLY A 28 -13.95 -3.45 2.74
CA GLY A 28 -13.48 -4.74 2.25
C GLY A 28 -12.19 -5.19 2.95
N ARG A 29 -11.22 -4.29 3.14
CA ARG A 29 -9.99 -4.59 3.89
C ARG A 29 -10.24 -4.86 5.38
N ILE A 30 -11.23 -4.22 6.00
CA ILE A 30 -11.66 -4.56 7.37
C ILE A 30 -12.23 -5.98 7.40
N HIS A 31 -13.05 -6.37 6.41
CA HIS A 31 -13.55 -7.74 6.30
C HIS A 31 -12.42 -8.77 6.11
N MET A 32 -11.38 -8.41 5.36
CA MET A 32 -10.18 -9.24 5.25
C MET A 32 -9.48 -9.43 6.60
N GLN A 33 -9.28 -8.35 7.37
CA GLN A 33 -8.59 -8.42 8.67
C GLN A 33 -9.28 -9.33 9.68
N ILE A 34 -10.60 -9.50 9.58
CA ILE A 34 -11.39 -10.42 10.42
C ILE A 34 -11.55 -11.82 9.81
N GLY A 35 -10.89 -12.10 8.68
CA GLY A 35 -10.93 -13.39 7.98
C GLY A 35 -12.17 -13.64 7.13
N ASN A 36 -13.05 -12.65 6.94
CA ASN A 36 -14.25 -12.79 6.10
C ASN A 36 -13.94 -12.44 4.64
N LEU A 37 -13.22 -13.34 3.96
CA LEU A 37 -12.77 -13.15 2.58
C LEU A 37 -13.95 -13.03 1.59
N VAL A 38 -15.04 -13.76 1.83
CA VAL A 38 -16.24 -13.75 0.97
C VAL A 38 -16.92 -12.38 0.97
N ALA A 39 -17.03 -11.74 2.14
CA ALA A 39 -17.58 -10.39 2.21
C ALA A 39 -16.63 -9.34 1.61
N ALA A 40 -15.32 -9.50 1.84
CA ALA A 40 -14.31 -8.62 1.27
C ALA A 40 -14.35 -8.62 -0.27
N GLU A 41 -14.39 -9.81 -0.87
CA GLU A 41 -14.45 -9.98 -2.33
C GLU A 41 -15.70 -9.29 -2.93
N LYS A 42 -16.88 -9.47 -2.32
CA LYS A 42 -18.11 -8.78 -2.75
C LYS A 42 -17.99 -7.26 -2.70
N LEU A 43 -17.33 -6.72 -1.68
CA LEU A 43 -17.11 -5.28 -1.55
C LEU A 43 -16.12 -4.76 -2.60
N PHE A 44 -15.08 -5.54 -2.92
CA PHE A 44 -14.13 -5.21 -3.97
C PHE A 44 -14.76 -5.29 -5.37
N ASP A 45 -15.69 -6.23 -5.60
CA ASP A 45 -16.46 -6.29 -6.84
C ASP A 45 -17.40 -5.11 -7.00
N ALA A 46 -18.05 -4.66 -5.91
CA ALA A 46 -18.82 -3.43 -5.91
C ALA A 46 -17.93 -2.21 -6.22
N ALA A 47 -16.74 -2.14 -5.63
CA ALA A 47 -15.77 -1.07 -5.95
C ALA A 47 -15.37 -1.09 -7.44
N ARG A 48 -15.10 -2.27 -8.02
CA ARG A 48 -14.86 -2.43 -9.47
C ARG A 48 -16.01 -1.91 -10.31
N PHE A 49 -17.25 -2.22 -9.92
CA PHE A 49 -18.44 -1.75 -10.61
C PHE A 49 -18.51 -0.22 -10.67
N TYR A 50 -18.33 0.46 -9.54
CA TYR A 50 -18.35 1.93 -9.49
C TYR A 50 -17.18 2.57 -10.23
N THR A 51 -15.98 1.97 -10.21
CA THR A 51 -14.87 2.45 -11.04
C THR A 51 -15.20 2.38 -12.54
N ASN A 52 -15.83 1.30 -13.00
CA ASN A 52 -16.23 1.16 -14.40
C ASN A 52 -17.38 2.11 -14.77
N GLN A 53 -18.33 2.35 -13.86
CA GLN A 53 -19.37 3.35 -14.03
C GLN A 53 -18.77 4.75 -14.16
N PHE A 54 -17.85 5.11 -13.27
CA PHE A 54 -17.13 6.38 -13.32
C PHE A 54 -16.32 6.50 -14.62
N LYS A 55 -15.63 5.44 -15.08
CA LYS A 55 -14.94 5.44 -16.40
C LYS A 55 -15.90 5.72 -17.56
N ALA A 56 -17.11 5.17 -17.52
CA ALA A 56 -18.10 5.31 -18.58
C ALA A 56 -18.84 6.67 -18.57
N SER A 57 -18.77 7.45 -17.49
CA SER A 57 -19.43 8.77 -17.42
C SER A 57 -18.82 9.79 -18.40
N GLY A 58 -19.57 10.82 -18.80
CA GLY A 58 -18.99 11.96 -19.54
C GLY A 58 -18.21 12.89 -18.59
N GLY A 59 -17.17 13.58 -19.08
CA GLY A 59 -16.41 14.55 -18.28
C GLY A 59 -15.14 15.03 -18.95
N ASP A 60 -14.43 15.96 -18.30
CA ASP A 60 -13.09 16.38 -18.72
C ASP A 60 -12.13 15.19 -18.70
N VAL A 61 -11.43 14.96 -19.82
CA VAL A 61 -10.68 13.72 -20.06
C VAL A 61 -9.42 13.66 -19.20
N ASP A 62 -8.76 14.80 -18.97
CA ASP A 62 -7.46 14.85 -18.31
C ASP A 62 -7.59 14.68 -16.79
N ALA A 63 -8.43 15.49 -16.14
CA ALA A 63 -8.72 15.36 -14.71
C ALA A 63 -9.30 13.99 -14.37
N LYS A 64 -10.18 13.46 -15.23
CA LYS A 64 -10.78 12.13 -15.06
C LYS A 64 -9.76 11.00 -15.17
N SER A 65 -8.80 11.11 -16.09
CA SER A 65 -7.74 10.10 -16.27
C SER A 65 -6.93 9.91 -14.99
N LYS A 66 -6.57 11.01 -14.31
CA LYS A 66 -5.86 10.97 -13.02
C LYS A 66 -6.66 10.25 -11.94
N VAL A 67 -7.92 10.65 -11.74
CA VAL A 67 -8.81 10.02 -10.75
C VAL A 67 -9.01 8.54 -11.05
N VAL A 68 -9.26 8.17 -12.31
CA VAL A 68 -9.39 6.77 -12.73
C VAL A 68 -8.13 5.98 -12.39
N GLY A 69 -6.95 6.53 -12.64
CA GLY A 69 -5.69 5.89 -12.30
C GLY A 69 -5.52 5.62 -10.80
N GLU A 70 -5.94 6.55 -9.95
CA GLU A 70 -5.93 6.37 -8.48
C GLU A 70 -6.94 5.30 -8.04
N LEU A 71 -8.13 5.26 -8.65
CA LEU A 71 -9.13 4.22 -8.40
C LEU A 71 -8.61 2.84 -8.83
N GLU A 72 -7.95 2.73 -9.97
CA GLU A 72 -7.35 1.49 -10.46
C GLU A 72 -6.23 1.00 -9.54
N ALA A 73 -5.33 1.88 -9.10
CA ALA A 73 -4.29 1.55 -8.14
C ALA A 73 -4.89 0.99 -6.83
N ARG A 74 -6.02 1.56 -6.38
CA ARG A 74 -6.73 1.07 -5.19
C ARG A 74 -7.37 -0.31 -5.40
N LEU A 75 -7.94 -0.57 -6.58
CA LEU A 75 -8.46 -1.89 -6.92
C LEU A 75 -7.34 -2.95 -6.97
N LEU A 76 -6.19 -2.61 -7.57
CA LEU A 76 -5.02 -3.48 -7.59
C LEU A 76 -4.50 -3.78 -6.17
N LEU A 77 -4.54 -2.80 -5.27
CA LEU A 77 -4.15 -3.03 -3.87
C LEU A 77 -5.10 -4.04 -3.21
N ASN A 78 -6.40 -3.89 -3.42
CA ASN A 78 -7.40 -4.84 -2.89
C ASN A 78 -7.17 -6.25 -3.45
N ASP A 79 -6.91 -6.37 -4.75
CA ASP A 79 -6.65 -7.65 -5.41
C ASP A 79 -5.38 -8.30 -4.89
N GLY A 80 -4.28 -7.54 -4.79
CA GLY A 80 -3.02 -8.05 -4.24
C GLY A 80 -3.19 -8.58 -2.81
N LEU A 81 -3.94 -7.86 -1.97
CA LEU A 81 -4.25 -8.31 -0.61
C LEU A 81 -5.09 -9.59 -0.63
N LEU A 82 -6.16 -9.65 -1.42
CA LEU A 82 -7.03 -10.83 -1.51
C LEU A 82 -6.28 -12.06 -2.01
N LEU A 83 -5.47 -11.90 -3.06
CA LEU A 83 -4.62 -12.93 -3.63
C LEU A 83 -3.60 -13.44 -2.61
N PHE A 84 -2.98 -12.54 -1.84
CA PHE A 84 -2.08 -12.91 -0.75
C PHE A 84 -2.81 -13.76 0.31
N ALA A 85 -4.01 -13.34 0.74
CA ALA A 85 -4.81 -14.10 1.71
C ALA A 85 -5.25 -15.47 1.17
N GLN A 86 -5.34 -15.63 -0.15
CA GLN A 86 -5.63 -16.89 -0.83
C GLN A 86 -4.35 -17.72 -1.13
N ASN A 87 -3.18 -17.31 -0.63
CA ASN A 87 -1.88 -17.94 -0.88
C ASN A 87 -1.46 -17.95 -2.37
N LYS A 88 -2.00 -17.03 -3.18
CA LYS A 88 -1.64 -16.84 -4.59
C LYS A 88 -0.53 -15.80 -4.71
N LEU A 89 0.65 -16.12 -4.18
CA LEU A 89 1.73 -15.16 -3.95
C LEU A 89 2.26 -14.50 -5.25
N GLN A 90 2.35 -15.24 -6.34
CA GLN A 90 2.86 -14.71 -7.62
C GLN A 90 1.89 -13.72 -8.26
N GLU A 91 0.58 -14.00 -8.17
CA GLU A 91 -0.46 -13.08 -8.65
C GLU A 91 -0.49 -11.82 -7.76
N ALA A 92 -0.33 -11.97 -6.44
CA ALA A 92 -0.24 -10.85 -5.52
C ALA A 92 0.96 -9.94 -5.80
N LEU A 93 2.14 -10.54 -6.06
CA LEU A 93 3.35 -9.79 -6.46
C LEU A 93 3.11 -8.96 -7.73
N SER A 94 2.49 -9.56 -8.75
CA SER A 94 2.13 -8.87 -10.00
C SER A 94 1.18 -7.69 -9.75
N ALA A 95 0.18 -7.86 -8.90
CA ALA A 95 -0.77 -6.81 -8.55
C ALA A 95 -0.07 -5.62 -7.85
N PHE A 96 0.81 -5.89 -6.88
CA PHE A 96 1.55 -4.83 -6.20
C PHE A 96 2.55 -4.13 -7.12
N ASP A 97 3.27 -4.86 -7.97
CA ASP A 97 4.20 -4.27 -8.95
C ASP A 97 3.47 -3.37 -9.96
N SER A 98 2.26 -3.76 -10.38
CA SER A 98 1.42 -2.95 -11.26
C SER A 98 1.06 -1.59 -10.66
N ILE A 99 0.85 -1.50 -9.34
CA ILE A 99 0.62 -0.22 -8.65
C ILE A 99 1.85 0.69 -8.76
N LEU A 100 3.04 0.12 -8.58
CA LEU A 100 4.30 0.87 -8.69
C LEU A 100 4.51 1.37 -10.13
N TYR A 101 4.17 0.55 -11.12
CA TYR A 101 4.21 0.95 -12.52
C TYR A 101 3.26 2.12 -12.81
N LEU A 102 1.99 2.03 -12.37
CA LEU A 102 0.99 3.09 -12.56
C LEU A 102 1.45 4.42 -11.93
N GLN A 103 1.95 4.40 -10.70
CA GLN A 103 2.39 5.63 -10.05
C GLN A 103 3.61 6.25 -10.74
N ASN A 104 4.56 5.46 -11.23
CA ASN A 104 5.71 6.00 -11.96
C ASN A 104 5.30 6.70 -13.27
N THR A 105 4.20 6.25 -13.91
CA THR A 105 3.66 6.93 -15.09
C THR A 105 2.90 8.22 -14.74
N GLN A 106 2.31 8.31 -13.55
CA GLN A 106 1.53 9.46 -13.08
C GLN A 106 2.36 10.52 -12.34
N ALA A 107 3.48 10.14 -11.70
CA ALA A 107 4.38 11.05 -11.00
C ALA A 107 5.11 12.03 -11.95
N ALA A 108 5.07 11.77 -13.26
CA ALA A 108 5.61 12.69 -14.28
C ALA A 108 4.75 13.96 -14.48
N THR A 109 3.55 14.06 -13.87
CA THR A 109 2.58 15.14 -14.16
C THR A 109 2.02 15.86 -12.93
N ALA A 110 2.38 15.48 -11.70
CA ALA A 110 1.77 16.06 -10.50
C ALA A 110 2.70 17.04 -9.77
N GLU A 111 2.50 18.34 -10.00
CA GLU A 111 2.89 19.40 -9.06
C GLU A 111 1.97 19.36 -7.83
N ASN A 112 2.54 19.79 -6.69
CA ASN A 112 1.97 19.76 -5.35
C ASN A 112 0.48 20.17 -5.30
N ALA A 113 -0.40 19.21 -5.03
CA ALA A 113 -1.77 19.50 -4.61
C ALA A 113 -1.81 19.41 -3.09
N ASP A 114 -1.71 20.56 -2.43
CA ASP A 114 -2.11 20.71 -1.03
C ASP A 114 -3.62 20.47 -0.89
N ALA A 115 -3.99 19.79 0.19
CA ALA A 115 -5.34 19.66 0.78
C ALA A 115 -6.33 18.65 0.15
N GLU A 116 -6.34 17.42 0.69
CA GLU A 116 -7.53 16.91 1.41
C GLU A 116 -7.17 15.76 2.38
N LEU A 117 -6.82 16.21 3.59
CA LEU A 117 -6.42 15.45 4.76
C LEU A 117 -7.63 14.63 5.27
N PHE A 118 -7.63 13.30 5.08
CA PHE A 118 -8.34 12.22 5.83
C PHE A 118 -8.71 11.01 4.95
N LEU A 119 -8.76 11.16 3.62
CA LEU A 119 -9.12 10.08 2.67
C LEU A 119 -7.97 9.59 1.78
N GLU A 120 -6.85 10.31 1.71
CA GLU A 120 -5.67 9.83 1.00
C GLU A 120 -5.04 8.63 1.72
N GLU A 121 -5.06 7.49 1.04
CA GLU A 121 -4.33 6.30 1.43
C GLU A 121 -3.00 6.29 0.68
N ASP A 122 -1.88 6.12 1.36
CA ASP A 122 -0.59 5.92 0.68
C ASP A 122 -0.55 4.51 0.08
N LEU A 123 -1.20 4.39 -1.09
CA LEU A 123 -1.32 3.15 -1.86
C LEU A 123 0.05 2.57 -2.20
N VAL A 124 1.05 3.41 -2.40
CA VAL A 124 2.37 3.00 -2.85
C VAL A 124 3.21 2.50 -1.70
N CYS A 125 3.24 3.22 -0.58
CA CYS A 125 3.86 2.68 0.63
C CYS A 125 3.23 1.32 1.00
N SER A 126 1.91 1.21 0.87
CA SER A 126 1.18 -0.05 1.12
C SER A 126 1.59 -1.15 0.12
N ALA A 127 1.65 -0.83 -1.18
CA ALA A 127 2.00 -1.78 -2.23
C ALA A 127 3.42 -2.31 -2.08
N VAL A 128 4.42 -1.45 -1.86
CA VAL A 128 5.82 -1.91 -1.68
C VAL A 128 5.96 -2.76 -0.43
N ASN A 129 5.34 -2.36 0.68
CA ASN A 129 5.42 -3.14 1.91
C ASN A 129 4.81 -4.54 1.71
N ASN A 130 3.62 -4.62 1.11
CA ASN A 130 2.97 -5.89 0.83
C ASN A 130 3.72 -6.72 -0.23
N TYR A 131 4.33 -6.08 -1.23
CA TYR A 131 5.24 -6.74 -2.18
C TYR A 131 6.41 -7.40 -1.46
N ALA A 132 7.07 -6.68 -0.54
CA ALA A 132 8.20 -7.21 0.20
C ALA A 132 7.82 -8.41 1.09
N ILE A 133 6.65 -8.35 1.72
CA ILE A 133 6.10 -9.49 2.46
C ILE A 133 5.83 -10.66 1.50
N CYS A 134 5.15 -10.44 0.37
CA CYS A 134 4.89 -11.50 -0.61
C CYS A 134 6.17 -12.14 -1.17
N ALA A 135 7.19 -11.33 -1.44
CA ALA A 135 8.49 -11.80 -1.92
C ALA A 135 9.20 -12.64 -0.86
N LEU A 136 9.13 -12.22 0.42
CA LEU A 136 9.62 -13.01 1.56
C LEU A 136 8.91 -14.37 1.65
N TYR A 137 7.57 -14.41 1.57
CA TYR A 137 6.79 -15.66 1.57
C TYR A 137 7.09 -16.55 0.35
N SER A 138 7.56 -15.95 -0.75
CA SER A 138 8.01 -16.65 -1.95
C SER A 138 9.50 -17.06 -1.89
N CYS A 139 10.14 -16.94 -0.72
CA CYS A 139 11.56 -17.20 -0.49
C CYS A 139 12.53 -16.32 -1.30
N ASP A 140 12.07 -15.21 -1.88
CA ASP A 140 12.91 -14.23 -2.55
C ASP A 140 13.24 -13.05 -1.62
N VAL A 141 14.04 -13.34 -0.59
CA VAL A 141 14.48 -12.38 0.43
C VAL A 141 15.28 -11.23 -0.20
N LYS A 142 16.01 -11.49 -1.29
CA LYS A 142 16.82 -10.49 -1.98
C LYS A 142 15.94 -9.46 -2.70
N ALA A 143 14.92 -9.92 -3.42
CA ALA A 143 13.96 -9.01 -4.06
C ALA A 143 13.19 -8.20 -3.00
N ALA A 144 12.80 -8.82 -1.88
CA ALA A 144 12.14 -8.12 -0.78
C ALA A 144 12.97 -6.96 -0.22
N VAL A 145 14.26 -7.20 0.07
CA VAL A 145 15.20 -6.17 0.54
C VAL A 145 15.37 -5.07 -0.51
N ALA A 146 15.64 -5.44 -1.77
CA ALA A 146 15.87 -4.48 -2.84
C ALA A 146 14.66 -3.57 -3.08
N ALA A 147 13.44 -4.10 -2.98
CA ALA A 147 12.20 -3.34 -3.14
C ALA A 147 12.05 -2.26 -2.05
N LEU A 148 12.23 -2.63 -0.78
CA LEU A 148 12.13 -1.70 0.35
C LEU A 148 13.25 -0.65 0.33
N GLU A 149 14.50 -1.04 0.05
CA GLU A 149 15.61 -0.11 -0.08
C GLU A 149 15.40 0.90 -1.21
N ARG A 150 14.90 0.45 -2.37
CA ARG A 150 14.61 1.33 -3.52
C ARG A 150 13.53 2.34 -3.17
N MET A 151 12.50 1.92 -2.45
CA MET A 151 11.43 2.81 -1.98
C MET A 151 11.96 3.84 -0.97
N ILE A 152 12.76 3.44 0.02
CA ILE A 152 13.37 4.40 0.94
C ILE A 152 14.25 5.39 0.18
N ARG A 153 15.05 4.92 -0.78
CA ARG A 153 15.95 5.78 -1.57
C ARG A 153 15.21 6.83 -2.39
N SER A 154 13.98 6.56 -2.85
CA SER A 154 13.23 7.54 -3.66
C SER A 154 12.70 8.70 -2.84
N ASN A 155 12.22 8.45 -1.61
CA ASN A 155 11.82 9.50 -0.67
C ASN A 155 11.90 8.98 0.79
N PRO A 156 13.02 9.21 1.49
CA PRO A 156 13.20 8.73 2.86
C PRO A 156 12.15 9.25 3.83
N GLN A 157 11.76 10.54 3.74
CA GLN A 157 10.77 11.15 4.64
C GLN A 157 9.39 10.50 4.53
N ARG A 158 9.00 10.09 3.32
CA ARG A 158 7.72 9.43 3.09
C ARG A 158 7.74 7.95 3.46
N PHE A 159 8.81 7.25 3.09
CA PHE A 159 8.79 5.79 3.05
C PHE A 159 9.55 5.11 4.20
N LEU A 160 10.42 5.83 4.91
CA LEU A 160 11.09 5.30 6.09
C LEU A 160 10.19 5.48 7.31
N ASN A 161 9.40 4.44 7.63
CA ASN A 161 8.56 4.38 8.82
C ASN A 161 8.84 3.12 9.66
N GLY A 162 8.29 3.06 10.88
CA GLY A 162 8.56 1.95 11.81
C GLY A 162 8.25 0.55 11.27
N VAL A 163 7.20 0.39 10.45
CA VAL A 163 6.85 -0.92 9.85
C VAL A 163 7.91 -1.33 8.83
N VAL A 164 8.30 -0.42 7.94
CA VAL A 164 9.33 -0.67 6.93
C VAL A 164 10.68 -0.95 7.60
N VAL A 165 11.02 -0.20 8.65
CA VAL A 165 12.26 -0.37 9.42
C VAL A 165 12.30 -1.76 10.08
N PHE A 166 11.20 -2.17 10.71
CA PHE A 166 11.08 -3.49 11.33
C PHE A 166 11.21 -4.62 10.32
N ASN A 167 10.56 -4.48 9.15
CA ASN A 167 10.61 -5.46 8.08
C ASN A 167 12.03 -5.59 7.50
N LEU A 168 12.69 -4.49 7.17
CA LEU A 168 14.08 -4.50 6.68
C LEU A 168 15.06 -5.06 7.72
N SER A 169 14.91 -4.68 8.99
CA SER A 169 15.75 -5.20 10.07
C SER A 169 15.66 -6.72 10.18
N SER A 170 14.45 -7.26 10.06
CA SER A 170 14.19 -8.70 10.06
C SER A 170 14.75 -9.39 8.80
N LEU A 171 14.63 -8.76 7.64
CA LEU A 171 15.19 -9.29 6.38
C LEU A 171 16.73 -9.26 6.39
N TYR A 172 17.35 -8.24 6.99
CA TYR A 172 18.81 -8.18 7.11
C TYR A 172 19.35 -9.27 8.03
N ASP A 173 18.68 -9.55 9.15
CA ASP A 173 19.05 -10.67 10.02
C ASP A 173 18.92 -12.03 9.34
N LEU A 174 17.99 -12.15 8.38
CA LEU A 174 17.80 -13.38 7.61
C LEU A 174 18.84 -13.54 6.48
N LEU A 175 19.21 -12.44 5.83
CA LEU A 175 19.99 -12.47 4.59
C LEU A 175 21.51 -12.32 4.82
N PHE A 176 21.91 -11.60 5.86
CA PHE A 176 23.29 -11.18 6.07
C PHE A 176 23.87 -11.75 7.37
N ASP A 177 25.19 -11.78 7.46
CA ASP A 177 25.89 -12.08 8.71
C ASP A 177 25.69 -10.97 9.74
N ASN A 178 25.92 -11.28 11.03
CA ASN A 178 25.66 -10.36 12.14
C ASN A 178 26.34 -8.99 11.97
N ALA A 179 27.57 -8.95 11.44
CA ALA A 179 28.28 -7.70 11.25
C ALA A 179 27.64 -6.84 10.14
N THR A 180 27.35 -7.43 8.98
CA THR A 180 26.71 -6.73 7.87
C THR A 180 25.27 -6.31 8.20
N SER A 181 24.49 -7.18 8.86
CA SER A 181 23.13 -6.85 9.32
C SER A 181 23.15 -5.63 10.25
N LYS A 182 24.02 -5.65 11.27
CA LYS A 182 24.18 -4.53 12.21
C LYS A 182 24.54 -3.23 11.49
N ASN A 183 25.52 -3.27 10.60
CA ASN A 183 25.95 -2.07 9.86
C ASN A 183 24.83 -1.46 9.02
N ARG A 184 23.99 -2.29 8.38
CA ARG A 184 22.86 -1.82 7.59
C ARG A 184 21.73 -1.23 8.45
N LYS A 185 21.45 -1.81 9.62
CA LYS A 185 20.48 -1.26 10.58
C LYS A 185 20.93 0.10 11.13
N GLU A 186 22.21 0.24 11.47
CA GLU A 186 22.79 1.52 11.89
C GLU A 186 22.77 2.57 10.77
N MET A 187 23.00 2.16 9.52
CA MET A 187 22.85 3.05 8.37
C MET A 187 21.40 3.54 8.23
N MET A 188 20.40 2.67 8.38
CA MET A 188 19.00 3.10 8.38
C MET A 188 18.69 4.08 9.51
N LYS A 189 19.24 3.86 10.70
CA LYS A 189 19.11 4.79 11.83
C LYS A 189 19.76 6.15 11.52
N THR A 190 20.91 6.13 10.88
CA THR A 190 21.60 7.35 10.43
C THR A 190 20.77 8.12 9.42
N ILE A 191 20.13 7.43 8.46
CA ILE A 191 19.19 8.05 7.51
C ILE A 191 18.01 8.67 8.25
N ALA A 192 17.41 7.96 9.22
CA ALA A 192 16.32 8.53 10.01
C ALA A 192 16.70 9.83 10.72
N HIS A 193 17.89 9.91 11.32
CA HIS A 193 18.40 11.15 11.91
C HIS A 193 18.62 12.27 10.88
N MET A 194 19.15 11.95 9.68
CA MET A 194 19.39 12.95 8.63
C MET A 194 18.11 13.60 8.10
N TYR A 195 16.96 12.93 8.23
CA TYR A 195 15.66 13.38 7.73
C TYR A 195 14.67 13.75 8.86
N ASP A 196 15.16 13.92 10.09
CA ASP A 196 14.36 14.27 11.28
C ASP A 196 13.24 13.26 11.63
N LEU A 197 13.48 11.96 11.38
CA LEU A 197 12.53 10.86 11.61
C LEU A 197 12.73 10.16 12.97
N GLU A 198 13.13 10.90 14.00
CA GLU A 198 13.49 10.35 15.32
C GLU A 198 12.29 9.78 16.11
N HIS A 199 11.07 10.01 15.61
CA HIS A 199 9.85 9.43 16.16
C HIS A 199 9.72 7.91 15.87
N ILE A 200 10.57 7.34 15.00
CA ILE A 200 10.61 5.90 14.78
C ILE A 200 11.16 5.21 16.03
N ASP A 201 10.38 4.30 16.61
CA ASP A 201 10.75 3.55 17.80
C ASP A 201 12.10 2.82 17.61
N ALA A 202 13.03 3.01 18.54
CA ALA A 202 14.32 2.34 18.57
C ALA A 202 14.18 0.80 18.51
N ALA A 203 13.10 0.25 19.06
CA ALA A 203 12.82 -1.19 19.01
C ALA A 203 12.63 -1.71 17.57
N ALA A 204 12.19 -0.86 16.63
CA ALA A 204 12.00 -1.25 15.23
C ALA A 204 13.32 -1.64 14.54
N TYR A 205 14.45 -1.06 14.96
CA TYR A 205 15.76 -1.31 14.34
C TYR A 205 16.37 -2.66 14.75
N ARG A 206 15.92 -3.26 15.86
CA ARG A 206 16.42 -4.55 16.37
C ARG A 206 17.95 -4.61 16.45
N ILE A 207 18.55 -3.55 16.98
CA ILE A 207 20.00 -3.39 17.21
C ILE A 207 20.33 -3.81 18.64
#